data_AF-A0A534CIV3-F1
#
_entry.id   AF-A0A534CIV3-F1
#
_cell.length_a   1.000
_cell.length_b   1.000
_cell.length_c   1.000
_cell.angle_alpha   90.00
_cell.angle_beta   90.00
_cell.angle_gamma   90.00
#
_symmetry.space_group_name_H-M   'P 1'
#
loop_
_entity.id
_entity.type
_entity.pdbx_description
1 polymer ?
#
loop_
_entity_poly.entity_id
_entity_poly.type
_entity_poly.pdbx_seq_one_letter_code
_entity_poly.pdbx_strand_id
1 'polypeptide(L)'
;DPVRMLRAARFEAKLGFQIEPATAKPIGALRQLLAGVPPARLFDETLKLFLTGQGARSFEVLRSRGLLAAMLPTVDAYFGSHPGSLVEKLLLQGLRNTDARVLADKPVTPTFLFALLLYGPIAGIIESAPPEHWHELATILEACDRATREAQARLAIPRRFALGVREMFALQPRLEHPRGRRSLRLLEQARFRAGYDLLLLRAEHGLAPPDVAQWWTRLQQVPPEERGRMADALAGEGSPPQAPHRRGRRRRRRSRASTPA
;
A
#
# COMPACT_ATOMS: atom_id res chain seq x y z
N ASP A 1 -28.35 -19.10 -2.19
CA ASP A 1 -26.95 -18.80 -1.82
C ASP A 1 -26.48 -17.53 -2.53
N PRO A 2 -26.35 -16.39 -1.82
CA PRO A 2 -25.92 -15.09 -2.38
C PRO A 2 -24.52 -15.09 -2.99
N VAL A 3 -23.65 -16.02 -2.57
CA VAL A 3 -22.28 -16.15 -3.10
C VAL A 3 -22.27 -16.49 -4.60
N ARG A 4 -23.38 -17.03 -5.13
CA ARG A 4 -23.53 -17.28 -6.58
C ARG A 4 -23.38 -16.00 -7.42
N MET A 5 -23.74 -14.83 -6.89
CA MET A 5 -23.54 -13.55 -7.58
C MET A 5 -22.05 -13.23 -7.76
N LEU A 6 -21.24 -13.47 -6.73
CA LEU A 6 -19.78 -13.30 -6.79
C LEU A 6 -19.13 -14.30 -7.74
N ARG A 7 -19.62 -15.54 -7.73
CA ARG A 7 -19.16 -16.58 -8.68
C ARG A 7 -19.49 -16.22 -10.12
N ALA A 8 -20.69 -15.70 -10.37
CA ALA A 8 -21.08 -15.28 -11.71
C ALA A 8 -20.20 -14.13 -12.23
N ALA A 9 -19.99 -13.09 -11.40
CA ALA A 9 -19.05 -12.01 -11.70
C ALA A 9 -17.61 -12.51 -11.95
N ARG A 10 -17.14 -13.48 -11.15
CA ARG A 10 -15.82 -14.09 -11.35
C ARG A 10 -15.72 -14.83 -12.68
N PHE A 11 -16.74 -15.58 -13.09
CA PHE A 11 -16.72 -16.30 -14.37
C PHE A 11 -16.80 -15.36 -15.56
N GLU A 12 -17.63 -14.33 -15.47
CA GLU A 12 -17.69 -13.28 -16.48
C GLU A 12 -16.34 -12.60 -16.68
N ALA A 13 -15.68 -12.24 -15.58
CA ALA A 13 -14.35 -11.66 -15.61
C ALA A 13 -13.31 -12.63 -16.20
N LYS A 14 -13.36 -13.90 -15.79
CA LYS A 14 -12.38 -14.91 -16.19
C LYS A 14 -12.49 -15.35 -17.65
N LEU A 15 -13.72 -15.47 -18.15
CA LEU A 15 -14.00 -16.06 -19.47
C LEU A 15 -14.32 -15.00 -20.52
N GLY A 16 -14.41 -13.72 -20.14
CA GLY A 16 -14.60 -12.60 -21.07
C GLY A 16 -15.98 -12.57 -21.74
N PHE A 17 -16.98 -13.29 -21.21
CA PHE A 17 -18.36 -13.20 -21.70
C PHE A 17 -19.13 -12.10 -20.97
N GLN A 18 -20.37 -11.84 -21.40
CA GLN A 18 -21.35 -11.06 -20.63
C GLN A 18 -22.45 -11.98 -20.14
N ILE A 19 -22.80 -11.90 -18.86
CA ILE A 19 -23.89 -12.70 -18.29
C ILE A 19 -25.19 -12.36 -19.04
N GLU A 20 -25.96 -13.41 -19.39
CA GLU A 20 -27.27 -13.28 -20.04
C GLU A 20 -28.17 -12.26 -19.30
N PRO A 21 -28.88 -11.36 -20.01
CA PRO A 21 -29.57 -10.23 -19.38
C PRO A 21 -30.56 -10.57 -18.26
N ALA A 22 -31.38 -11.62 -18.41
CA ALA A 22 -32.33 -12.04 -17.39
C ALA A 22 -31.63 -12.54 -16.13
N THR A 23 -30.48 -13.20 -16.28
CA THR A 23 -29.61 -13.66 -15.19
C THR A 23 -28.86 -12.49 -14.53
N ALA A 24 -28.44 -11.50 -15.31
CA ALA A 24 -27.73 -10.32 -14.84
C ALA A 24 -28.63 -9.35 -14.04
N LYS A 25 -29.87 -9.15 -14.49
CA LYS A 25 -30.84 -8.19 -13.93
C LYS A 25 -31.01 -8.27 -12.40
N PRO A 26 -31.22 -9.45 -11.77
CA PRO A 26 -31.43 -9.51 -10.33
C PRO A 26 -30.15 -9.28 -9.50
N ILE A 27 -28.96 -9.41 -10.06
CA ILE A 27 -27.70 -9.36 -9.30
C ILE A 27 -27.55 -8.05 -8.52
N GLY A 28 -27.77 -6.91 -9.19
CA GLY A 28 -27.65 -5.60 -8.56
C GLY A 28 -28.69 -5.37 -7.47
N ALA A 29 -29.93 -5.81 -7.68
CA ALA A 29 -31.03 -5.67 -6.73
C ALA A 29 -30.84 -6.58 -5.50
N LEU A 30 -30.29 -7.78 -5.70
CA LEU A 30 -30.09 -8.78 -4.65
C LEU A 30 -28.75 -8.62 -3.90
N ARG A 31 -27.89 -7.66 -4.27
CA ARG A 31 -26.56 -7.46 -3.67
C ARG A 31 -26.57 -7.39 -2.15
N GLN A 32 -27.63 -6.85 -1.55
CA GLN A 32 -27.78 -6.72 -0.10
C GLN A 32 -27.79 -8.08 0.62
N LEU A 33 -28.20 -9.15 -0.06
CA LEU A 33 -28.16 -10.51 0.48
C LEU A 33 -26.74 -10.97 0.81
N LEU A 34 -25.70 -10.36 0.23
CA LEU A 34 -24.31 -10.61 0.62
C LEU A 34 -24.03 -10.23 2.08
N ALA A 35 -24.86 -9.39 2.71
CA ALA A 35 -24.75 -9.09 4.14
C ALA A 35 -25.03 -10.27 5.06
N GLY A 36 -25.80 -11.26 4.62
CA GLY A 36 -26.01 -12.49 5.36
C GLY A 36 -24.89 -13.53 5.17
N VAL A 37 -23.89 -13.27 4.32
CA VAL A 37 -22.79 -14.21 4.08
C VAL A 37 -21.73 -14.03 5.16
N PRO A 38 -21.25 -15.12 5.79
CA PRO A 38 -20.17 -15.05 6.77
C PRO A 38 -18.94 -14.32 6.23
N PRO A 39 -18.34 -13.37 6.98
CA PRO A 39 -17.19 -12.59 6.52
C PRO A 39 -15.98 -13.43 6.09
N ALA A 40 -15.79 -14.62 6.67
CA ALA A 40 -14.75 -15.57 6.25
C ALA A 40 -15.01 -16.15 4.84
N ARG A 41 -16.27 -16.44 4.51
CA ARG A 41 -16.62 -16.90 3.15
C ARG A 41 -16.44 -15.77 2.13
N LEU A 42 -16.79 -14.54 2.48
CA LEU A 42 -16.54 -13.38 1.61
C LEU A 42 -15.04 -13.13 1.42
N PHE A 43 -14.23 -13.36 2.46
CA PHE A 43 -12.77 -13.32 2.35
C PHE A 43 -12.26 -14.34 1.34
N ASP A 44 -12.68 -15.61 1.42
CA ASP A 44 -12.28 -16.65 0.47
C ASP A 44 -12.69 -16.31 -0.97
N GLU A 45 -13.89 -15.78 -1.17
CA GLU A 45 -14.33 -15.35 -2.50
C GLU A 45 -13.55 -14.13 -3.01
N THR A 46 -13.14 -13.22 -2.13
CA THR A 46 -12.27 -12.09 -2.48
C THR A 46 -10.93 -12.60 -3.02
N LEU A 47 -10.32 -13.58 -2.36
CA LEU A 47 -9.07 -14.18 -2.88
C LEU A 47 -9.28 -14.84 -4.24
N LYS A 48 -10.40 -15.56 -4.45
CA LYS A 48 -10.71 -16.18 -5.74
C LYS A 48 -10.96 -15.16 -6.85
N LEU A 49 -11.57 -14.02 -6.53
CA LEU A 49 -11.84 -12.94 -7.48
C LEU A 49 -10.54 -12.26 -7.95
N PHE A 50 -9.61 -12.02 -7.04
CA PHE A 50 -8.45 -11.16 -7.32
C PHE A 50 -7.11 -11.88 -7.47
N LEU A 51 -6.96 -13.11 -6.99
CA LEU A 51 -5.70 -13.87 -7.03
C LEU A 51 -5.75 -15.08 -7.98
N THR A 52 -6.60 -15.03 -9.01
CA THR A 52 -6.71 -16.09 -10.03
C THR A 52 -6.35 -15.62 -11.45
N GLY A 53 -5.61 -14.51 -11.57
CA GLY A 53 -5.08 -14.01 -12.84
C GLY A 53 -6.02 -13.12 -13.64
N GLN A 54 -7.11 -12.64 -13.02
CA GLN A 54 -8.18 -11.85 -13.66
C GLN A 54 -8.73 -10.77 -12.71
N GLY A 55 -7.96 -10.36 -11.72
CA GLY A 55 -8.33 -9.42 -10.67
C GLY A 55 -8.71 -8.03 -11.18
N ALA A 56 -7.99 -7.50 -12.19
CA ALA A 56 -8.33 -6.19 -12.75
C ALA A 56 -9.71 -6.22 -13.40
N ARG A 57 -10.00 -7.26 -14.18
CA ARG A 57 -11.31 -7.46 -14.80
C ARG A 57 -12.39 -7.75 -13.75
N SER A 58 -12.09 -8.55 -12.72
CA SER A 58 -13.00 -8.80 -11.59
C SER A 58 -13.40 -7.51 -10.90
N PHE A 59 -12.47 -6.56 -10.70
CA PHE A 59 -12.78 -5.26 -10.12
C PHE A 59 -13.85 -4.50 -10.92
N GLU A 60 -13.63 -4.39 -12.24
CA GLU A 60 -14.57 -3.72 -13.16
C GLU A 60 -15.95 -4.38 -13.15
N VAL A 61 -15.99 -5.72 -13.23
CA VAL A 61 -17.25 -6.48 -13.20
C VAL A 61 -17.98 -6.28 -11.87
N LEU A 62 -17.27 -6.33 -10.74
CA LEU A 62 -17.89 -6.10 -9.42
C LEU A 62 -18.47 -4.68 -9.30
N ARG A 63 -17.78 -3.66 -9.83
CA ARG A 63 -18.30 -2.28 -9.86
C ARG A 63 -19.54 -2.16 -10.75
N SER A 64 -19.48 -2.65 -11.99
CA SER A 64 -20.60 -2.56 -12.94
C SER A 64 -21.87 -3.26 -12.43
N ARG A 65 -21.72 -4.29 -11.59
CA ARG A 65 -22.82 -5.04 -10.98
C ARG A 65 -23.23 -4.54 -9.60
N GLY A 66 -22.57 -3.51 -9.08
CA GLY A 66 -22.78 -2.99 -7.73
C GLY A 66 -22.43 -3.99 -6.61
N LEU A 67 -21.67 -5.03 -6.91
CA LEU A 67 -21.26 -6.06 -5.94
C LEU A 67 -20.09 -5.56 -5.08
N LEU A 68 -19.26 -4.65 -5.60
CA LEU A 68 -18.17 -4.04 -4.82
C LEU A 68 -18.73 -3.30 -3.60
N ALA A 69 -19.78 -2.50 -3.77
CA ALA A 69 -20.48 -1.80 -2.68
C ALA A 69 -20.94 -2.74 -1.54
N ALA A 70 -21.31 -3.98 -1.85
CA ALA A 70 -21.77 -4.94 -0.85
C ALA A 70 -20.61 -5.66 -0.13
N MET A 71 -19.47 -5.83 -0.80
CA MET A 71 -18.27 -6.51 -0.26
C MET A 71 -17.33 -5.57 0.48
N LEU A 72 -17.08 -4.40 -0.11
CA LEU A 72 -16.09 -3.41 0.30
C LEU A 72 -16.71 -2.00 0.17
N PRO A 73 -17.67 -1.63 1.05
CA PRO A 73 -18.42 -0.38 0.90
C PRO A 73 -17.52 0.86 0.86
N THR A 74 -16.46 0.90 1.65
CA THR A 74 -15.54 2.05 1.72
C THR A 74 -14.65 2.18 0.48
N VAL A 75 -14.27 1.05 -0.12
CA VAL A 75 -13.52 1.01 -1.38
C VAL A 75 -14.42 1.49 -2.53
N ASP A 76 -15.65 0.98 -2.60
CA ASP A 76 -16.63 1.39 -3.60
C ASP A 76 -16.95 2.90 -3.48
N ALA A 77 -17.20 3.38 -2.26
CA ALA A 77 -17.46 4.79 -2.00
C ALA A 77 -16.28 5.69 -2.41
N TYR A 78 -15.05 5.30 -2.09
CA TYR A 78 -13.86 6.07 -2.50
C TYR A 78 -13.79 6.25 -4.02
N PHE A 79 -13.92 5.15 -4.79
CA PHE A 79 -13.85 5.21 -6.26
C PHE A 79 -15.14 5.74 -6.92
N GLY A 80 -16.26 5.76 -6.20
CA GLY A 80 -17.47 6.48 -6.61
C GLY A 80 -17.28 7.99 -6.55
N SER A 81 -16.61 8.50 -5.52
CA SER A 81 -16.30 9.92 -5.36
C SER A 81 -15.07 10.38 -6.15
N HIS A 82 -14.17 9.47 -6.52
CA HIS A 82 -12.92 9.78 -7.23
C HIS A 82 -12.75 8.97 -8.54
N PRO A 83 -13.72 9.03 -9.47
CA PRO A 83 -13.65 8.29 -10.73
C PRO A 83 -12.47 8.77 -11.59
N GLY A 84 -11.69 7.84 -12.15
CA GLY A 84 -10.55 8.15 -13.01
C GLY A 84 -9.33 8.73 -12.29
N SER A 85 -9.34 8.76 -10.96
CA SER A 85 -8.24 9.27 -10.13
C SER A 85 -6.94 8.49 -10.36
N LEU A 86 -5.80 9.11 -10.00
CA LEU A 86 -4.50 8.44 -10.01
C LEU A 86 -4.49 7.19 -9.13
N VAL A 87 -5.26 7.20 -8.03
CA VAL A 87 -5.42 6.05 -7.15
C VAL A 87 -6.21 4.92 -7.80
N GLU A 88 -7.23 5.21 -8.59
CA GLU A 88 -7.94 4.18 -9.37
C GLU A 88 -7.01 3.56 -10.43
N LYS A 89 -6.23 4.39 -11.12
CA LYS A 89 -5.24 3.91 -12.10
C LYS A 89 -4.19 3.03 -11.43
N LEU A 90 -3.69 3.43 -10.26
CA LEU A 90 -2.77 2.65 -9.43
C LEU A 90 -3.36 1.30 -9.03
N LEU A 91 -4.61 1.26 -8.54
CA LEU A 91 -5.26 0.01 -8.19
C LEU A 91 -5.36 -0.93 -9.40
N LEU A 92 -5.87 -0.43 -10.52
CA LEU A 92 -6.04 -1.22 -11.73
C LEU A 92 -4.69 -1.75 -12.25
N GLN A 93 -3.65 -0.92 -12.24
CA GLN A 93 -2.32 -1.34 -12.66
C GLN A 93 -1.70 -2.37 -11.70
N GLY A 94 -1.87 -2.18 -10.38
CA GLY A 94 -1.43 -3.15 -9.38
C GLY A 94 -2.14 -4.51 -9.51
N LEU A 95 -3.43 -4.50 -9.85
CA LEU A 95 -4.18 -5.72 -10.15
C LEU A 95 -3.70 -6.38 -11.44
N ARG A 96 -3.46 -5.62 -12.52
CA ARG A 96 -2.89 -6.15 -13.77
C ARG A 96 -1.50 -6.77 -13.55
N ASN A 97 -0.66 -6.12 -12.75
CA ASN A 97 0.65 -6.66 -12.38
C ASN A 97 0.51 -7.96 -11.56
N THR A 98 -0.47 -8.02 -10.65
CA THR A 98 -0.79 -9.23 -9.89
C THR A 98 -1.28 -10.34 -10.82
N ASP A 99 -2.13 -10.01 -11.78
CA ASP A 99 -2.66 -10.96 -12.77
C ASP A 99 -1.55 -11.56 -13.62
N ALA A 100 -0.67 -10.73 -14.16
CA ALA A 100 0.50 -11.16 -14.93
C ALA A 100 1.43 -12.08 -14.10
N ARG A 101 1.56 -11.84 -12.79
CA ARG A 101 2.34 -12.72 -11.90
C ARG A 101 1.68 -14.08 -11.71
N VAL A 102 0.37 -14.11 -11.45
CA VAL A 102 -0.37 -15.37 -11.30
C VAL A 102 -0.30 -16.21 -12.58
N LEU A 103 -0.49 -15.57 -13.75
CA LEU A 103 -0.43 -16.25 -15.05
C LEU A 103 0.99 -16.75 -15.40
N ALA A 104 2.02 -16.17 -14.80
CA ALA A 104 3.41 -16.61 -14.93
C ALA A 104 3.85 -17.58 -13.81
N ASP A 105 2.90 -18.16 -13.06
CA ASP A 105 3.13 -19.06 -11.91
C ASP A 105 4.06 -18.46 -10.83
N LYS A 106 4.09 -17.12 -10.72
CA LYS A 106 4.87 -16.41 -9.70
C LYS A 106 4.03 -16.23 -8.43
N PRO A 107 4.65 -16.31 -7.24
CA PRO A 107 3.93 -16.12 -6.00
C PRO A 107 3.37 -14.69 -5.90
N VAL A 108 2.13 -14.62 -5.40
CA VAL A 108 1.42 -13.39 -5.03
C VAL A 108 0.98 -13.48 -3.57
N THR A 109 0.75 -12.34 -2.92
CA THR A 109 0.38 -12.33 -1.50
C THR A 109 -0.94 -11.62 -1.27
N PRO A 110 -1.82 -12.14 -0.40
CA PRO A 110 -3.02 -11.42 0.03
C PRO A 110 -2.69 -10.06 0.65
N THR A 111 -1.56 -9.92 1.34
CA THR A 111 -1.11 -8.63 1.90
C THR A 111 -1.03 -7.54 0.84
N PHE A 112 -0.37 -7.81 -0.30
CA PHE A 112 -0.24 -6.82 -1.36
C PHE A 112 -1.59 -6.49 -2.00
N LEU A 113 -2.45 -7.50 -2.20
CA LEU A 113 -3.82 -7.30 -2.66
C LEU A 113 -4.60 -6.33 -1.76
N PHE A 114 -4.58 -6.54 -0.44
CA PHE A 114 -5.29 -5.64 0.49
C PHE A 114 -4.64 -4.26 0.56
N ALA A 115 -3.33 -4.14 0.35
CA ALA A 115 -2.68 -2.83 0.22
C ALA A 115 -3.20 -2.06 -1.02
N LEU A 116 -3.45 -2.75 -2.14
CA LEU A 116 -4.06 -2.15 -3.32
C LEU A 116 -5.53 -1.78 -3.09
N LEU A 117 -6.36 -2.73 -2.62
CA LEU A 117 -7.79 -2.51 -2.44
C LEU A 117 -8.09 -1.42 -1.40
N LEU A 118 -7.30 -1.34 -0.33
CA LEU A 118 -7.48 -0.35 0.73
C LEU A 118 -6.72 0.96 0.49
N TYR A 119 -5.94 1.07 -0.59
CA TYR A 119 -5.15 2.28 -0.85
C TYR A 119 -6.00 3.55 -0.86
N GLY A 120 -7.12 3.53 -1.60
CA GLY A 120 -8.04 4.66 -1.68
C GLY A 120 -8.59 5.08 -0.31
N PRO A 121 -9.27 4.19 0.43
CA PRO A 121 -9.71 4.48 1.79
C PRO A 121 -8.60 4.99 2.72
N ILE A 122 -7.40 4.40 2.66
CA ILE A 122 -6.25 4.86 3.46
C ILE A 122 -5.84 6.27 3.06
N ALA A 123 -5.70 6.54 1.76
CA ALA A 123 -5.34 7.86 1.24
C ALA A 123 -6.36 8.92 1.67
N GLY A 124 -7.66 8.63 1.52
CA GLY A 124 -8.72 9.55 1.95
C GLY A 124 -8.72 9.86 3.45
N ILE A 125 -8.33 8.90 4.30
CA ILE A 125 -8.16 9.16 5.74
C ILE A 125 -6.92 10.02 6.01
N ILE A 126 -5.79 9.76 5.33
CA ILE A 126 -4.57 10.58 5.46
C ILE A 126 -4.84 12.02 5.02
N GLU A 127 -5.47 12.18 3.86
CA GLU A 127 -5.80 13.47 3.26
C GLU A 127 -6.85 14.27 4.05
N SER A 128 -7.53 13.65 5.01
CA SER A 128 -8.40 14.36 5.97
C SER A 128 -7.64 15.07 7.09
N ALA A 129 -6.36 14.75 7.29
CA ALA A 129 -5.47 15.49 8.18
C ALA A 129 -4.82 16.68 7.44
N PRO A 130 -4.30 17.69 8.15
CA PRO A 130 -3.52 18.76 7.53
C PRO A 130 -2.33 18.22 6.71
N PRO A 131 -2.00 18.83 5.54
CA PRO A 131 -0.94 18.35 4.65
C PRO A 131 0.42 18.09 5.29
N GLU A 132 0.80 18.88 6.28
CA GLU A 132 2.03 18.72 7.06
C GLU A 132 2.12 17.37 7.80
N HIS A 133 0.98 16.74 8.09
CA HIS A 133 0.90 15.47 8.81
C HIS A 133 0.76 14.26 7.89
N TRP A 134 0.66 14.42 6.57
CA TRP A 134 0.42 13.31 5.63
C TRP A 134 1.51 12.25 5.64
N HIS A 135 2.77 12.67 5.87
CA HIS A 135 3.93 11.79 5.92
C HIS A 135 4.28 11.32 7.33
N GLU A 136 3.51 11.72 8.35
CA GLU A 136 3.75 11.27 9.71
C GLU A 136 3.36 9.80 9.88
N LEU A 137 4.24 9.06 10.54
CA LEU A 137 4.03 7.63 10.77
C LEU A 137 2.74 7.38 11.58
N ALA A 138 2.41 8.25 12.55
CA ALA A 138 1.20 8.11 13.34
C ALA A 138 -0.07 8.24 12.46
N THR A 139 -0.14 9.26 11.60
CA THR A 139 -1.24 9.47 10.65
C THR A 139 -1.43 8.28 9.72
N ILE A 140 -0.34 7.78 9.14
CA ILE A 140 -0.37 6.65 8.21
C ILE A 140 -0.85 5.36 8.91
N LEU A 141 -0.33 5.10 10.11
CA LEU A 141 -0.70 3.90 10.87
C LEU A 141 -2.16 3.97 11.34
N GLU A 142 -2.64 5.13 11.78
CA GLU A 142 -4.06 5.31 12.15
C GLU A 142 -4.97 5.10 10.94
N ALA A 143 -4.62 5.67 9.78
CA ALA A 143 -5.36 5.47 8.54
C ALA A 143 -5.43 4.00 8.12
N CYS A 144 -4.31 3.26 8.22
CA CYS A 144 -4.29 1.82 7.95
C CYS A 144 -5.21 1.04 8.91
N ASP A 145 -5.16 1.34 10.20
CA ASP A 145 -5.99 0.65 11.21
C ASP A 145 -7.47 0.93 10.99
N ARG A 146 -7.83 2.19 10.73
CA ARG A 146 -9.21 2.61 10.49
C ARG A 146 -9.76 1.98 9.21
N ALA A 147 -9.06 2.10 8.07
CA ALA A 147 -9.51 1.50 6.80
C ALA A 147 -9.67 -0.03 6.91
N THR A 148 -8.74 -0.69 7.59
CA THR A 148 -8.81 -2.14 7.82
C THR A 148 -9.98 -2.52 8.71
N ARG A 149 -10.24 -1.76 9.78
CA ARG A 149 -11.37 -1.99 10.70
C ARG A 149 -12.71 -1.82 9.99
N GLU A 150 -12.84 -0.80 9.15
CA GLU A 150 -14.04 -0.59 8.33
C GLU A 150 -14.26 -1.74 7.35
N ALA A 151 -13.20 -2.23 6.69
CA ALA A 151 -13.28 -3.41 5.82
C ALA A 151 -13.62 -4.70 6.59
N GLN A 152 -13.15 -4.83 7.85
CA GLN A 152 -13.42 -6.00 8.68
C GLN A 152 -14.90 -6.24 8.99
N ALA A 153 -15.73 -5.19 8.91
CA ALA A 153 -17.18 -5.32 9.07
C ALA A 153 -17.83 -6.24 8.01
N ARG A 154 -17.16 -6.45 6.87
CA ARG A 154 -17.66 -7.24 5.73
C ARG A 154 -16.76 -8.41 5.35
N LEU A 155 -15.45 -8.27 5.57
CA LEU A 155 -14.45 -9.28 5.19
C LEU A 155 -13.61 -9.64 6.40
N ALA A 156 -13.59 -10.91 6.79
CA ALA A 156 -12.72 -11.36 7.89
C ALA A 156 -11.26 -11.39 7.43
N ILE A 157 -10.60 -10.23 7.38
CA ILE A 157 -9.19 -10.08 7.02
C ILE A 157 -8.33 -10.59 8.19
N PRO A 158 -7.55 -11.68 8.02
CA PRO A 158 -6.62 -12.15 9.05
C PRO A 158 -5.62 -11.07 9.49
N ARG A 159 -5.33 -11.03 10.80
CA ARG A 159 -4.42 -10.05 11.43
C ARG A 159 -3.06 -9.94 10.73
N ARG A 160 -2.50 -11.06 10.25
CA ARG A 160 -1.22 -11.09 9.53
C ARG A 160 -1.22 -10.26 8.24
N PHE A 161 -2.36 -10.17 7.54
CA PHE A 161 -2.47 -9.38 6.32
C PHE A 161 -2.66 -7.90 6.65
N ALA A 162 -3.51 -7.59 7.65
CA ALA A 162 -3.64 -6.25 8.19
C ALA A 162 -2.29 -5.66 8.64
N LEU A 163 -1.52 -6.43 9.42
CA LEU A 163 -0.18 -6.01 9.85
C LEU A 163 0.76 -5.78 8.67
N GLY A 164 0.72 -6.65 7.66
CA GLY A 164 1.53 -6.46 6.45
C GLY A 164 1.18 -5.20 5.66
N VAL A 165 -0.11 -4.82 5.59
CA VAL A 165 -0.54 -3.54 5.00
C VAL A 165 0.04 -2.38 5.81
N ARG A 166 -0.09 -2.40 7.14
CA ARG A 166 0.50 -1.38 8.02
C ARG A 166 2.00 -1.22 7.79
N GLU A 167 2.73 -2.34 7.74
CA GLU A 167 4.17 -2.35 7.50
C GLU A 167 4.51 -1.74 6.13
N MET A 168 3.81 -2.12 5.05
CA MET A 168 4.06 -1.57 3.72
C MET A 168 3.88 -0.05 3.65
N PHE A 169 2.81 0.47 4.26
CA PHE A 169 2.53 1.90 4.29
C PHE A 169 3.50 2.66 5.21
N ALA A 170 3.89 2.08 6.36
CA ALA A 170 4.89 2.65 7.26
C ALA A 170 6.28 2.83 6.62
N LEU A 171 6.60 2.03 5.59
CA LEU A 171 7.84 2.18 4.83
C LEU A 171 7.82 3.38 3.88
N GLN A 172 6.65 3.81 3.42
CA GLN A 172 6.54 4.76 2.31
C GLN A 172 7.27 6.09 2.58
N PRO A 173 7.12 6.78 3.72
CA PRO A 173 7.83 8.05 3.96
C PRO A 173 9.35 7.91 3.91
N ARG A 174 9.87 6.77 4.40
CA ARG A 174 11.32 6.48 4.43
C ARG A 174 11.86 6.04 3.07
N LEU A 175 11.01 5.40 2.26
CA LEU A 175 11.31 5.03 0.89
C LEU A 175 11.29 6.25 -0.04
N GLU A 176 10.38 7.20 0.18
CA GLU A 176 10.30 8.46 -0.57
C GLU A 176 11.41 9.45 -0.19
N HIS A 177 11.87 9.43 1.06
CA HIS A 177 12.91 10.33 1.56
C HIS A 177 14.11 9.54 2.13
N PRO A 178 14.88 8.83 1.29
CA PRO A 178 16.04 8.08 1.74
C PRO A 178 17.08 9.05 2.35
N ARG A 179 17.68 8.67 3.49
CA ARG A 179 18.64 9.51 4.23
C ARG A 179 19.98 8.82 4.44
N GLY A 180 20.93 9.06 3.53
CA GLY A 180 22.30 8.61 3.70
C GLY A 180 22.43 7.10 3.87
N ARG A 181 23.46 6.67 4.61
CA ARG A 181 23.65 5.25 4.98
C ARG A 181 22.50 4.66 5.82
N ARG A 182 21.63 5.47 6.43
CA ARG A 182 20.45 4.94 7.16
C ARG A 182 19.47 4.24 6.23
N SER A 183 19.46 4.59 4.94
CA SER A 183 18.66 3.93 3.90
C SER A 183 19.07 2.48 3.70
N LEU A 184 20.34 2.12 3.90
CA LEU A 184 20.82 0.75 3.69
C LEU A 184 20.13 -0.25 4.64
N ARG A 185 19.80 0.19 5.87
CA ARG A 185 19.01 -0.62 6.83
C ARG A 185 17.58 -0.91 6.37
N LEU A 186 17.05 -0.14 5.42
CA LEU A 186 15.73 -0.44 4.85
C LEU A 186 15.78 -1.69 3.96
N LEU A 187 16.91 -1.98 3.29
CA LEU A 187 17.07 -3.17 2.44
C LEU A 187 16.94 -4.47 3.23
N GLU A 188 17.29 -4.43 4.52
CA GLU A 188 17.28 -5.58 5.42
C GLU A 188 15.89 -5.85 6.03
N GLN A 189 14.92 -4.94 5.84
CA GLN A 189 13.60 -5.12 6.43
C GLN A 189 12.82 -6.21 5.69
N ALA A 190 12.15 -7.09 6.46
CA ALA A 190 11.39 -8.22 5.92
C ALA A 190 10.34 -7.83 4.87
N ARG A 191 9.78 -6.62 4.96
CA ARG A 191 8.78 -6.08 4.03
C ARG A 191 9.33 -5.11 2.98
N PHE A 192 10.66 -4.95 2.90
CA PHE A 192 11.27 -4.03 1.93
C PHE A 192 10.74 -4.27 0.52
N ARG A 193 10.73 -5.53 0.05
CA ARG A 193 10.26 -5.84 -1.31
C ARG A 193 8.84 -5.36 -1.57
N ALA A 194 7.91 -5.62 -0.66
CA ALA A 194 6.52 -5.23 -0.82
C ALA A 194 6.32 -3.70 -0.72
N GLY A 195 7.04 -3.04 0.20
CA GLY A 195 7.02 -1.58 0.30
C GLY A 195 7.62 -0.89 -0.93
N TYR A 196 8.71 -1.46 -1.47
CA TYR A 196 9.34 -1.01 -2.70
C TYR A 196 8.47 -1.23 -3.94
N ASP A 197 7.79 -2.38 -4.05
CA ASP A 197 6.83 -2.64 -5.13
C ASP A 197 5.68 -1.63 -5.11
N LEU A 198 5.21 -1.24 -3.92
CA LEU A 198 4.22 -0.17 -3.77
C LEU A 198 4.80 1.19 -4.18
N LEU A 199 6.05 1.50 -3.82
CA LEU A 199 6.72 2.73 -4.24
C LEU A 199 6.83 2.82 -5.77
N LEU A 200 7.26 1.74 -6.44
CA LEU A 200 7.36 1.69 -7.89
C LEU A 200 6.02 1.99 -8.56
N LEU A 201 4.96 1.34 -8.08
CA LEU A 201 3.61 1.53 -8.60
C LEU A 201 3.10 2.96 -8.38
N ARG A 202 3.41 3.56 -7.23
CA ARG A 202 3.09 4.96 -6.94
C ARG A 202 3.85 5.91 -7.87
N ALA A 203 5.13 5.67 -8.10
CA ALA A 203 5.95 6.48 -8.99
C ALA A 203 5.46 6.44 -10.45
N GLU A 204 5.02 5.27 -10.93
CA GLU A 204 4.45 5.11 -12.28
C GLU A 204 3.24 6.03 -12.53
N HIS A 205 2.47 6.32 -11.48
CA HIS A 205 1.29 7.19 -11.56
C HIS A 205 1.49 8.59 -10.95
N GLY A 206 2.74 8.99 -10.67
CA GLY A 206 3.05 10.33 -10.14
C GLY A 206 2.64 10.55 -8.67
N LEU A 207 2.39 9.49 -7.91
CA LEU A 207 2.07 9.52 -6.47
C LEU A 207 3.31 9.39 -5.57
N ALA A 208 4.49 9.23 -6.18
CA ALA A 208 5.79 9.25 -5.52
C ALA A 208 6.88 9.72 -6.51
N PRO A 209 8.04 10.22 -6.03
CA PRO A 209 9.10 10.69 -6.91
C PRO A 209 9.73 9.54 -7.75
N PRO A 210 9.76 9.64 -9.09
CA PRO A 210 10.25 8.57 -9.96
C PRO A 210 11.78 8.39 -9.90
N ASP A 211 12.51 9.47 -9.64
CA ASP A 211 13.96 9.47 -9.42
C ASP A 211 14.35 8.64 -8.19
N VAL A 212 13.60 8.77 -7.08
CA VAL A 212 13.80 8.00 -5.86
C VAL A 212 13.50 6.51 -6.09
N ALA A 213 12.43 6.20 -6.82
CA ALA A 213 12.10 4.82 -7.24
C ALA A 213 13.23 4.19 -8.08
N GLN A 214 13.79 4.92 -9.04
CA GLN A 214 14.93 4.49 -9.85
C GLN A 214 16.21 4.36 -9.02
N TRP A 215 16.43 5.24 -8.04
CA TRP A 215 17.55 5.14 -7.12
C TRP A 215 17.51 3.83 -6.32
N TRP A 216 16.36 3.47 -5.75
CA TRP A 216 16.16 2.18 -5.08
C TRP A 216 16.33 0.99 -6.03
N THR A 217 15.91 1.12 -7.29
CA THR A 217 16.12 0.09 -8.32
C THR A 217 17.61 -0.20 -8.51
N ARG A 218 18.41 0.86 -8.72
CA ARG A 218 19.86 0.76 -8.93
C ARG A 218 20.58 0.24 -7.69
N LEU A 219 20.23 0.75 -6.50
CA LEU A 219 20.86 0.36 -5.24
C LEU A 219 20.78 -1.16 -4.98
N GLN A 220 19.69 -1.80 -5.37
CA GLN A 220 19.51 -3.26 -5.20
C GLN A 220 20.43 -4.09 -6.11
N GLN A 221 20.87 -3.52 -7.23
CA GLN A 221 21.63 -4.24 -8.27
C GLN A 221 23.15 -4.08 -8.12
N VAL A 222 23.62 -3.08 -7.37
CA VAL A 222 25.06 -2.80 -7.21
C VAL A 222 25.67 -3.52 -6.00
N PRO A 223 27.01 -3.75 -5.99
CA PRO A 223 27.73 -4.34 -4.86
C PRO A 223 27.68 -3.48 -3.58
N PRO A 224 27.91 -4.06 -2.39
CA PRO A 224 27.80 -3.35 -1.10
C PRO A 224 28.64 -2.06 -0.99
N GLU A 225 29.86 -2.04 -1.55
CA GLU A 225 30.73 -0.86 -1.54
C GLU A 225 30.11 0.31 -2.33
N GLU A 226 29.51 0.00 -3.48
CA GLU A 226 28.83 0.99 -4.31
C GLU A 226 27.50 1.45 -3.69
N ARG A 227 26.78 0.57 -2.98
CA ARG A 227 25.63 0.99 -2.16
C ARG A 227 26.01 2.03 -1.13
N GLY A 228 27.17 1.87 -0.49
CA GLY A 228 27.75 2.84 0.45
C GLY A 228 27.97 4.20 -0.21
N ARG A 229 28.63 4.22 -1.37
CA ARG A 229 28.88 5.44 -2.15
C ARG A 229 27.59 6.13 -2.60
N MET A 230 26.63 5.39 -3.14
CA MET A 230 25.32 5.91 -3.54
C MET A 230 24.55 6.51 -2.36
N ALA A 231 24.62 5.86 -1.19
CA ALA A 231 23.98 6.35 0.02
C ALA A 231 24.69 7.61 0.55
N ASP A 232 26.02 7.68 0.52
CA ASP A 232 26.78 8.85 0.95
C ASP A 232 26.50 10.08 0.06
N ALA A 233 26.31 9.89 -1.25
CA ALA A 233 25.93 10.96 -2.18
C ALA A 233 24.63 11.68 -1.76
N LEU A 234 23.62 10.94 -1.28
CA LEU A 234 22.37 11.53 -0.76
C LEU A 234 22.58 12.44 0.46
N ALA A 235 23.64 12.22 1.25
CA ALA A 235 23.94 13.06 2.41
C ALA A 235 24.66 14.36 2.02
N GLY A 236 25.37 14.35 0.88
CA GLY A 236 26.09 15.50 0.33
C GLY A 236 25.17 16.54 -0.32
N GLU A 237 24.06 16.11 -0.91
CA GLU A 237 23.09 17.03 -1.58
C GLU A 237 22.23 17.85 -0.60
N GLY A 238 22.17 17.46 0.69
CA GLY A 238 21.34 18.11 1.72
C GLY A 238 22.09 18.84 2.83
N SER A 239 23.41 19.00 2.73
CA SER A 239 24.21 19.69 3.77
C SER A 239 24.72 21.03 3.23
N PRO A 240 24.35 22.19 3.82
CA PRO A 240 25.15 23.39 3.62
C PRO A 240 26.58 23.10 4.11
N PRO A 241 27.62 23.68 3.48
CA PRO A 241 29.00 23.37 3.83
C PRO A 241 29.20 23.64 5.33
N GLN A 242 29.40 22.58 6.11
CA GLN A 242 29.74 22.73 7.52
C GLN A 242 31.08 23.45 7.59
N ALA A 243 31.03 24.71 8.06
CA ALA A 243 32.22 25.46 8.40
C ALA A 243 33.09 24.61 9.33
N PRO A 244 34.41 24.56 9.13
CA PRO A 244 35.28 23.64 9.85
C PRO A 244 35.18 23.89 11.35
N HIS A 245 34.78 22.85 12.08
CA HIS A 245 34.71 22.84 13.54
C HIS A 245 36.05 23.27 14.13
N ARG A 246 36.15 24.54 14.56
CA ARG A 246 37.25 25.00 15.41
C ARG A 246 37.20 24.20 16.71
N ARG A 247 38.21 23.36 16.93
CA ARG A 247 38.47 22.66 18.20
C ARG A 247 38.60 23.68 19.33
N GLY A 248 37.48 23.98 19.99
CA GLY A 248 37.38 24.86 21.14
C GLY A 248 37.91 24.20 22.41
N ARG A 249 39.19 24.43 22.66
CA ARG A 249 39.88 24.50 23.98
C ARG A 249 39.19 23.83 25.18
N ARG A 250 39.78 22.70 25.57
CA ARG A 250 39.80 22.10 26.93
C ARG A 250 39.75 23.19 28.01
N ARG A 251 38.59 23.35 28.68
CA ARG A 251 38.46 24.22 29.85
C ARG A 251 39.17 23.53 31.03
N ARG A 252 40.29 24.13 31.43
CA ARG A 252 41.17 23.71 32.53
C ARG A 252 40.36 23.63 33.84
N ARG A 253 40.37 22.44 34.45
CA ARG A 253 40.02 22.16 35.85
C ARG A 253 40.71 23.18 36.77
N ARG A 254 39.95 23.93 37.57
CA ARG A 254 40.48 24.62 38.76
C ARG A 254 39.88 23.95 39.99
N SER A 255 40.76 23.39 40.78
CA SER A 255 40.53 22.74 42.06
C SER A 255 40.67 23.73 43.22
N ARG A 256 40.02 23.38 44.34
CA ARG A 256 40.14 23.87 45.74
C ARG A 256 39.28 25.10 46.07
N ALA A 257 38.65 25.21 47.24
CA ALA A 257 38.90 24.56 48.53
C ALA A 257 37.61 24.39 49.38
N SER A 258 37.75 23.55 50.40
CA SER A 258 36.81 23.13 51.43
C SER A 258 36.73 24.07 52.65
N THR A 259 35.48 24.37 53.08
CA THR A 259 34.94 24.59 54.48
C THR A 259 35.52 25.72 55.36
N PRO A 260 34.93 26.07 56.54
CA PRO A 260 33.56 25.85 57.07
C PRO A 260 32.90 27.08 57.76
N ALA A 261 31.58 27.03 57.96
CA ALA A 261 30.86 27.22 59.24
C ALA A 261 29.34 27.08 58.96
#